data_AF-A0A503PBF5-F1
#
_entry.id   AF-A0A503PBF5-F1
#
_cell.length_a   1.000
_cell.length_b   1.000
_cell.length_c   1.000
_cell.angle_alpha   90.00
_cell.angle_beta   90.00
_cell.angle_gamma   90.00
#
_symmetry.space_group_name_H-M   'P 1'
#
loop_
_entity.id
_entity.type
_entity.pdbx_description
1 polymer ?
#
loop_
_entity_poly.entity_id
_entity_poly.type
_entity_poly.pdbx_seq_one_letter_code
_entity_poly.pdbx_strand_id
1 'polypeptide(L)'
;MRGSGLTKAMVEALPTESSTVVVHNSAMRSYVEAMIRDVRGTEMWRRTKVVVIARQGDVQQLYGLRDHIAFDHAFDDSVHPAVSAEAHRLATRAASIAG
;
A
#
# COMPACT_ATOMS: atom_id res chain seq x y z
N MET A 1 19.21 6.55 -9.70
CA MET A 1 18.20 7.61 -9.42
C MET A 1 17.01 6.91 -8.79
N ARG A 2 16.76 7.09 -7.48
CA ARG A 2 15.73 6.32 -6.76
C ARG A 2 14.32 6.81 -7.11
N GLY A 3 13.59 6.02 -7.90
CA GLY A 3 12.15 5.67 -7.86
C GLY A 3 11.03 6.66 -7.49
N SER A 4 11.27 7.96 -7.23
CA SER A 4 10.23 8.86 -6.68
C SER A 4 9.00 9.02 -7.58
N GLY A 5 9.16 8.90 -8.91
CA GLY A 5 8.07 9.05 -9.86
C GLY A 5 7.01 7.95 -9.77
N LEU A 6 7.40 6.70 -9.48
CA LEU A 6 6.45 5.58 -9.42
C LEU A 6 5.61 5.59 -8.16
N THR A 7 6.24 5.84 -7.00
CA THR A 7 5.50 6.02 -5.74
C THR A 7 4.56 7.21 -5.83
N LYS A 8 4.99 8.32 -6.44
CA LYS A 8 4.14 9.49 -6.66
C LYS A 8 2.95 9.16 -7.58
N ALA A 9 3.18 8.49 -8.70
CA ALA A 9 2.11 8.08 -9.61
C ALA A 9 1.09 7.17 -8.93
N MET A 10 1.54 6.21 -8.10
CA MET A 10 0.66 5.40 -7.27
C MET A 10 -0.18 6.27 -6.31
N VAL A 11 0.45 7.22 -5.60
CA VAL A 11 -0.25 8.14 -4.69
C VAL A 11 -1.28 9.01 -5.42
N GLU A 12 -0.96 9.47 -6.62
CA GLU A 12 -1.89 10.23 -7.49
C GLU A 12 -3.05 9.36 -7.99
N ALA A 13 -2.82 8.06 -8.20
CA ALA A 13 -3.82 7.10 -8.66
C ALA A 13 -4.74 6.55 -7.56
N LEU A 14 -4.46 6.81 -6.27
CA LEU A 14 -5.33 6.34 -5.18
C LEU A 14 -6.76 6.86 -5.39
N PRO A 15 -7.80 6.03 -5.16
CA PRO A 15 -9.19 6.47 -5.25
C PRO A 15 -9.51 7.55 -4.21
N THR A 16 -10.65 8.23 -4.34
CA THR A 16 -11.05 9.27 -3.37
C THR A 16 -11.62 8.71 -2.06
N GLU A 17 -12.00 7.45 -2.09
CA GLU A 17 -12.44 6.64 -0.96
C GLU A 17 -11.25 6.19 -0.09
N SER A 18 -11.52 5.45 0.98
CA SER A 18 -10.47 4.83 1.81
C SER A 18 -9.60 3.88 0.99
N SER A 19 -8.30 3.90 1.26
CA SER A 19 -7.33 3.01 0.64
C SER A 19 -6.32 2.49 1.65
N THR A 20 -5.75 1.33 1.38
CA THR A 20 -4.61 0.78 2.09
C THR A 20 -3.41 0.72 1.14
N VAL A 21 -2.29 1.32 1.53
CA VAL A 21 -1.02 1.24 0.79
C VAL A 21 -0.07 0.30 1.51
N VAL A 22 0.47 -0.66 0.78
CA VAL A 22 1.42 -1.66 1.28
C VAL A 22 2.84 -1.27 0.89
N VAL A 23 3.73 -1.25 1.87
CA VAL A 23 5.18 -0.99 1.71
C VAL A 23 6.02 -2.06 2.43
N HIS A 24 7.30 -2.16 2.10
CA HIS A 24 8.18 -3.23 2.62
C HIS A 24 8.97 -2.85 3.90
N ASN A 25 9.03 -1.56 4.29
CA ASN A 25 9.70 -1.13 5.52
C ASN A 25 9.11 0.17 6.12
N SER A 26 9.53 0.51 7.34
CA SER A 26 9.06 1.70 8.06
C SER A 26 9.51 3.03 7.45
N ALA A 27 10.70 3.08 6.84
CA ALA A 27 11.17 4.30 6.17
C ALA A 27 10.29 4.64 4.98
N MET A 28 9.89 3.62 4.20
CA MET A 28 8.95 3.78 3.09
C MET A 28 7.57 4.16 3.57
N ARG A 29 7.13 3.66 4.73
CA ARG A 29 5.86 4.09 5.33
C ARG A 29 5.87 5.59 5.58
N SER A 30 6.86 6.10 6.31
CA SER A 30 6.96 7.53 6.61
C SER A 30 7.05 8.39 5.34
N TYR A 31 7.80 7.91 4.34
CA TYR A 31 7.92 8.58 3.05
C TYR A 31 6.59 8.65 2.29
N VAL A 32 5.86 7.53 2.20
CA VAL A 32 4.56 7.47 1.52
C VAL A 32 3.49 8.26 2.28
N GLU A 33 3.44 8.17 3.61
CA GLU A 33 2.50 8.97 4.42
C GLU A 33 2.71 10.47 4.22
N ALA A 34 3.97 10.93 4.22
CA ALA A 34 4.30 12.33 3.91
C ALA A 34 3.88 12.69 2.48
N MET A 35 4.18 11.83 1.50
CA MET A 35 3.82 12.07 0.09
C MET A 35 2.31 12.15 -0.13
N ILE A 36 1.52 11.28 0.50
CA ILE A 36 0.05 11.34 0.42
C ILE A 36 -0.43 12.68 0.96
N ARG A 37 0.07 13.12 2.12
CA ARG A 37 -0.30 14.40 2.70
C ARG A 37 0.06 15.58 1.80
N ASP A 38 1.25 15.55 1.20
CA ASP A 38 1.77 16.65 0.40
C ASP A 38 1.12 16.73 -0.99
N VAL A 39 0.79 15.58 -1.60
CA VAL A 39 0.22 15.51 -2.96
C VAL A 39 -1.31 15.49 -2.97
N ARG A 40 -1.94 14.75 -2.04
CA ARG A 40 -3.39 14.52 -2.01
C ARG A 40 -4.10 15.24 -0.86
N GLY A 41 -3.34 15.87 0.04
CA GLY A 41 -3.87 16.64 1.15
C GLY A 41 -4.13 15.81 2.42
N THR A 42 -4.39 16.54 3.51
CA THR A 42 -4.55 15.96 4.86
C THR A 42 -5.78 15.05 4.97
N GLU A 43 -6.86 15.34 4.25
CA GLU A 43 -8.07 14.51 4.27
C GLU A 43 -7.80 13.11 3.71
N MET A 44 -7.15 13.03 2.55
CA MET A 44 -6.77 11.76 1.94
C MET A 44 -5.78 10.99 2.81
N TRP A 45 -4.80 11.69 3.38
CA TRP A 45 -3.86 11.10 4.33
C TRP A 45 -4.56 10.44 5.52
N ARG A 46 -5.60 11.06 6.09
CA ARG A 46 -6.38 10.45 7.19
C ARG A 46 -7.19 9.24 6.79
N ARG A 47 -7.61 9.15 5.53
CA ARG A 47 -8.39 8.02 4.97
C ARG A 47 -7.53 6.89 4.43
N THR A 48 -6.23 7.12 4.30
CA THR A 48 -5.30 6.14 3.74
C THR A 48 -4.50 5.47 4.83
N LYS A 49 -4.60 4.14 4.94
CA LYS A 49 -3.78 3.36 5.85
C LYS A 49 -2.50 2.94 5.14
N VAL A 50 -1.33 3.25 5.69
CA VAL A 50 -0.06 2.72 5.17
C VAL A 50 0.43 1.60 6.07
N VAL A 51 0.53 0.39 5.53
CA VAL A 51 0.95 -0.81 6.27
C VAL A 51 2.30 -1.32 5.79
N VAL A 52 3.10 -1.80 6.73
CA VAL A 52 4.40 -2.42 6.44
C VAL A 52 4.21 -3.93 6.43
N ILE A 53 4.57 -4.56 5.31
CA ILE A 53 4.61 -6.02 5.18
C ILE A 53 6.02 -6.39 4.73
N ALA A 54 6.79 -7.01 5.63
CA ALA A 54 8.15 -7.46 5.33
C ALA A 54 8.29 -8.99 5.45
N ARG A 55 7.40 -9.61 6.23
CA ARG A 55 7.47 -11.04 6.61
C ARG A 55 6.08 -11.67 6.52
N GLN A 56 6.04 -13.00 6.50
CA GLN A 56 4.80 -13.78 6.40
C GLN A 56 3.77 -13.43 7.48
N GLY A 57 4.21 -13.18 8.72
CA GLY A 57 3.30 -12.81 9.81
C GLY A 57 2.63 -11.44 9.62
N ASP A 58 3.28 -10.52 8.92
CA ASP A 58 2.79 -9.16 8.73
C ASP A 58 1.59 -9.12 7.78
N VAL A 59 1.48 -10.13 6.91
CA VAL A 59 0.41 -10.27 5.91
C VAL A 59 -0.98 -10.35 6.55
N GLN A 60 -1.07 -10.77 7.81
CA GLN A 60 -2.32 -10.81 8.57
C GLN A 60 -2.98 -9.42 8.70
N GLN A 61 -2.22 -8.33 8.54
CA GLN A 61 -2.74 -6.97 8.51
C GLN A 61 -3.71 -6.70 7.35
N LEU A 62 -3.68 -7.54 6.30
CA LEU A 62 -4.57 -7.45 5.14
C LEU A 62 -5.87 -8.25 5.32
N TYR A 63 -6.00 -9.05 6.37
CA TYR A 63 -7.20 -9.86 6.58
C TYR A 63 -8.41 -9.00 6.90
N GLY A 64 -9.51 -9.24 6.17
CA GLY A 64 -10.78 -8.56 6.37
C GLY A 64 -10.85 -7.13 5.84
N LEU A 65 -9.77 -6.61 5.24
CA LEU A 65 -9.80 -5.35 4.52
C LEU A 65 -10.74 -5.45 3.31
N ARG A 66 -11.45 -4.36 3.05
CA ARG A 66 -12.44 -4.23 1.96
C ARG A 66 -12.21 -2.97 1.12
N ASP A 67 -11.27 -2.14 1.52
CA ASP A 67 -10.87 -0.94 0.83
C ASP A 67 -9.90 -1.25 -0.32
N HIS A 68 -9.65 -0.26 -1.16
CA HIS A 68 -8.70 -0.38 -2.26
C HIS A 68 -7.29 -0.62 -1.72
N ILE A 69 -6.61 -1.67 -2.18
CA ILE A 69 -5.23 -1.98 -1.77
C ILE A 69 -4.27 -1.68 -2.92
N ALA A 70 -3.30 -0.81 -2.66
CA ALA A 70 -2.21 -0.47 -3.57
C ALA A 70 -0.86 -0.90 -3.00
N PHE A 71 0.08 -1.28 -3.86
CA PHE A 71 1.43 -1.69 -3.47
C PHE A 71 2.44 -0.68 -3.99
N ASP A 72 3.39 -0.26 -3.13
CA ASP A 72 4.53 0.52 -3.62
C ASP A 72 5.35 -0.32 -4.61
N HIS A 73 5.87 0.34 -5.64
CA HIS A 73 6.58 -0.29 -6.75
C HIS A 73 7.76 -1.17 -6.33
N ALA A 74 8.43 -0.85 -5.22
CA ALA A 74 9.58 -1.62 -4.74
C ALA A 74 9.17 -2.82 -3.87
N PHE A 75 7.87 -3.03 -3.61
CA PHE A 75 7.39 -4.06 -2.70
C PHE A 75 7.84 -5.46 -3.14
N ASP A 76 7.53 -5.85 -4.38
CA ASP A 76 7.78 -7.21 -4.89
C ASP A 76 9.28 -7.53 -4.95
N ASP A 77 10.13 -6.54 -5.23
CA ASP A 77 11.58 -6.68 -5.27
C ASP A 77 12.23 -6.73 -3.87
N SER A 78 11.51 -6.29 -2.83
CA SER A 78 12.07 -6.07 -1.50
C SER A 78 11.61 -7.10 -0.46
N VAL A 79 10.67 -7.97 -0.80
CA VAL A 79 10.16 -9.02 0.11
C VAL A 79 10.37 -10.41 -0.49
N HIS A 80 10.29 -11.43 0.35
CA HIS A 80 10.34 -12.81 -0.15
C HIS A 80 9.15 -13.08 -1.10
N PRO A 81 9.34 -13.79 -2.24
CA PRO A 81 8.29 -14.00 -3.24
C PRO A 81 6.99 -14.61 -2.67
N ALA A 82 7.09 -15.51 -1.70
CA ALA A 82 5.93 -16.09 -1.02
C ALA A 82 5.10 -15.05 -0.23
N VAL A 83 5.76 -14.04 0.36
CA VAL A 83 5.10 -12.94 1.08
C VAL A 83 4.37 -12.03 0.10
N SER A 84 5.03 -11.66 -1.01
CA SER A 84 4.42 -10.86 -2.08
C SER A 84 3.21 -11.57 -2.68
N ALA A 85 3.36 -12.84 -3.07
CA ALA A 85 2.29 -13.63 -3.66
C ALA A 85 1.06 -13.73 -2.74
N GLU A 86 1.27 -13.96 -1.44
CA GLU A 86 0.16 -14.01 -0.48
C GLU A 86 -0.51 -12.64 -0.29
N ALA A 87 0.28 -11.56 -0.22
CA ALA A 87 -0.28 -10.21 -0.09
C ALA A 87 -1.15 -9.83 -1.30
N HIS A 88 -0.69 -10.10 -2.52
CA HIS A 88 -1.46 -9.88 -3.75
C HIS A 88 -2.72 -10.74 -3.83
N ARG A 89 -2.63 -12.01 -3.38
CA ARG A 89 -3.81 -12.89 -3.28
C ARG A 89 -4.88 -12.31 -2.37
N LEU A 90 -4.49 -11.74 -1.23
CA LEU A 90 -5.43 -11.12 -0.30
C LEU A 90 -5.99 -9.80 -0.83
N ALA A 91 -5.16 -8.98 -1.49
CA ALA A 91 -5.60 -7.75 -2.12
C ALA A 91 -6.66 -7.99 -3.21
N THR A 92 -6.46 -9.02 -4.04
CA THR A 92 -7.43 -9.41 -5.06
C THR A 92 -8.77 -9.84 -4.45
N ARG A 93 -8.74 -10.54 -3.32
CA ARG A 93 -9.98 -10.93 -2.61
C ARG A 93 -10.72 -9.73 -2.04
N ALA A 94 -10.03 -8.74 -1.49
CA ALA A 94 -10.64 -7.51 -0.99
C ALA A 94 -11.39 -6.78 -2.11
N ALA A 95 -10.78 -6.66 -3.30
CA ALA A 95 -11.40 -6.05 -4.48
C ALA A 95 -12.68 -6.78 -4.94
N SER A 96 -12.71 -8.12 -4.86
CA SER A 96 -13.87 -8.92 -5.28
C SER A 96 -15.11 -8.81 -4.38
N ILE A 97 -14.96 -8.28 -3.15
CA ILE A 97 -16.06 -8.14 -2.18
C ILE A 97 -16.64 -6.71 -2.20
N ALA A 98 -15.88 -5.74 -2.74
CA ALA A 98 -16.26 -4.33 -2.74
C ALA A 98 -17.11 -3.91 -3.96
N GLY A 99 -17.28 -4.80 -4.95
CA GLY A 99 -18.19 -4.62 -6.10
C GLY A 99 -19.51 -5.35 -5.91
#